data_AF-A0A810DVR8-F1
#
_entry.id   AF-A0A810DVR8-F1
#
_cell.length_a   1.000
_cell.length_b   1.000
_cell.length_c   1.000
_cell.angle_alpha   90.00
_cell.angle_beta   90.00
_cell.angle_gamma   90.00
#
_symmetry.space_group_name_H-M   'P 1'
#
loop_
_entity.id
_entity.type
_entity.pdbx_description
1 polymer ?
#
loop_
_entity_poly.entity_id
_entity_poly.type
_entity_poly.pdbx_seq_one_letter_code
_entity_poly.pdbx_strand_id
1 'polypeptide(L)'
;MSPFRSSVGLPDYIAAALCYLFPFAGGIVFLALEKRSRFVLFHSLQSLLAYGALMVGHVLAGLLPFIGPLLAALIFLCSFGIWLLMTYHALRGNWYKLPWAGDISERQLRRL
;
A
#
# COMPACT_ATOMS: atom_id res chain seq x y z
N MET A 1 -5.45 10.91 -18.12
CA MET A 1 -6.25 9.85 -17.45
C MET A 1 -6.19 8.63 -18.36
N SER A 2 -5.82 7.44 -17.84
CA SER A 2 -5.68 6.25 -18.70
C SER A 2 -7.06 5.90 -19.32
N PRO A 3 -7.14 5.64 -20.63
CA PRO A 3 -8.38 5.17 -21.26
C PRO A 3 -8.72 3.72 -20.88
N PHE A 4 -7.85 3.06 -20.12
CA PHE A 4 -7.96 1.67 -19.72
C PHE A 4 -8.63 1.55 -18.34
N ARG A 5 -9.56 0.61 -18.24
CA ARG A 5 -10.19 0.22 -16.97
C ARG A 5 -9.45 -0.98 -16.38
N SER A 6 -9.28 -0.93 -15.08
CA SER A 6 -8.80 -2.03 -14.24
C SER A 6 -9.77 -3.23 -14.31
N SER A 7 -9.34 -4.41 -13.83
CA SER A 7 -10.21 -5.60 -13.77
C SER A 7 -11.46 -5.39 -12.92
N VAL A 8 -11.43 -4.44 -11.97
CA VAL A 8 -12.59 -4.06 -11.15
C VAL A 8 -13.48 -3.00 -11.81
N GLY A 9 -13.26 -2.66 -13.08
CA GLY A 9 -14.10 -1.75 -13.86
C GLY A 9 -13.93 -0.26 -13.53
N LEU A 10 -12.99 0.08 -12.65
CA LEU A 10 -12.65 1.45 -12.26
C LEU A 10 -11.45 1.98 -13.07
N PRO A 11 -11.29 3.31 -13.20
CA PRO A 11 -10.04 3.89 -13.66
C PRO A 11 -8.87 3.45 -12.76
N ASP A 12 -7.71 3.19 -13.37
CA ASP A 12 -6.55 2.63 -12.67
C ASP A 12 -6.13 3.44 -11.44
N TYR A 13 -6.15 4.78 -11.53
CA TYR A 13 -5.78 5.68 -10.44
C TYR A 13 -6.74 5.64 -9.26
N ILE A 14 -8.04 5.39 -9.51
CA ILE A 14 -9.04 5.22 -8.45
C ILE A 14 -8.87 3.85 -7.80
N ALA A 15 -8.75 2.78 -8.60
CA ALA A 15 -8.53 1.43 -8.11
C ALA A 15 -7.26 1.33 -7.24
N ALA A 16 -6.15 1.93 -7.70
CA ALA A 16 -4.90 1.98 -6.94
C ALA A 16 -5.00 2.81 -5.66
N ALA A 17 -5.79 3.89 -5.64
CA ALA A 17 -6.01 4.64 -4.40
C ALA A 17 -6.85 3.83 -3.40
N LEU A 18 -7.86 3.10 -3.88
CA LEU A 18 -8.74 2.27 -3.04
C LEU A 18 -8.00 1.11 -2.36
N CYS A 19 -6.90 0.59 -2.93
CA CYS A 19 -6.12 -0.43 -2.25
C CYS A 19 -5.45 0.08 -0.95
N TYR A 20 -5.42 1.41 -0.72
CA TYR A 20 -4.94 2.03 0.51
C TYR A 20 -6.07 2.35 1.51
N LEU A 21 -7.36 2.25 1.15
CA LEU A 21 -8.47 2.64 2.03
C LEU A 21 -8.57 1.79 3.30
N PHE A 22 -8.38 0.47 3.15
CA PHE A 22 -8.15 -0.44 4.25
C PHE A 22 -6.71 -0.92 4.14
N PRO A 23 -5.75 -0.26 4.82
CA PRO A 23 -4.35 -0.61 4.65
C PRO A 23 -4.09 -2.08 4.98
N PHE A 24 -3.13 -2.72 4.31
CA PHE A 24 -2.92 -4.18 4.30
C PHE A 24 -4.05 -4.98 3.61
N ALA A 25 -5.26 -4.98 4.16
CA ALA A 25 -6.39 -5.79 3.66
C ALA A 25 -6.81 -5.41 2.23
N GLY A 26 -6.89 -4.11 1.94
CA GLY A 26 -7.18 -3.57 0.61
C GLY A 26 -6.11 -3.96 -0.40
N GLY A 27 -4.83 -3.99 -0.01
CA GLY A 27 -3.75 -4.49 -0.84
C GLY A 27 -3.98 -5.96 -1.24
N ILE A 28 -4.36 -6.82 -0.30
CA ILE A 28 -4.68 -8.24 -0.57
C ILE A 28 -5.87 -8.35 -1.54
N VAL A 29 -6.96 -7.63 -1.26
CA VAL A 29 -8.17 -7.66 -2.08
C VAL A 29 -7.87 -7.27 -3.53
N PHE A 30 -7.15 -6.17 -3.74
CA PHE A 30 -6.82 -5.74 -5.10
C PHE A 30 -5.78 -6.63 -5.78
N LEU A 31 -4.84 -7.25 -5.06
CA LEU A 31 -3.98 -8.29 -5.65
C LEU A 31 -4.79 -9.51 -6.13
N ALA A 32 -5.84 -9.89 -5.39
CA ALA A 32 -6.70 -10.99 -5.76
C ALA A 32 -7.59 -10.65 -6.96
N LEU A 33 -8.20 -9.46 -6.98
CA LEU A 33 -9.17 -9.04 -8.00
C LEU A 33 -8.52 -8.48 -9.28
N GLU A 34 -7.39 -7.80 -9.16
CA GLU A 34 -6.75 -7.17 -10.30
C GLU A 34 -5.91 -8.18 -11.11
N LYS A 35 -6.03 -8.12 -12.45
CA LYS A 35 -5.27 -8.97 -13.37
C LYS A 35 -4.71 -8.23 -14.58
N ARG A 36 -5.18 -7.02 -14.88
CA ARG A 36 -4.83 -6.31 -16.12
C ARG A 36 -3.91 -5.12 -15.86
N SER A 37 -4.20 -4.36 -14.81
CA SER A 37 -3.52 -3.11 -14.52
C SER A 37 -2.28 -3.33 -13.68
N ARG A 38 -1.12 -3.25 -14.32
CA ARG A 38 0.19 -3.26 -13.64
C ARG A 38 0.31 -2.14 -12.59
N PHE A 39 -0.33 -0.99 -12.82
CA PHE A 39 -0.35 0.13 -11.89
C PHE A 39 -1.08 -0.21 -10.59
N VAL A 40 -2.28 -0.77 -10.70
CA VAL A 40 -3.06 -1.20 -9.53
C VAL A 40 -2.35 -2.34 -8.81
N LEU A 41 -1.77 -3.31 -9.53
CA LEU A 41 -0.99 -4.39 -8.94
C LEU A 41 0.23 -3.88 -8.16
N PHE A 42 0.94 -2.88 -8.69
CA PHE A 42 2.07 -2.25 -8.01
C PHE A 42 1.67 -1.59 -6.69
N HIS A 43 0.64 -0.74 -6.71
CA HIS A 43 0.18 -0.05 -5.50
C HIS A 43 -0.37 -1.04 -4.46
N SER A 44 -1.04 -2.11 -4.93
CA SER A 44 -1.58 -3.15 -4.06
C SER A 44 -0.49 -3.96 -3.37
N LEU A 45 0.56 -4.33 -4.12
CA LEU A 45 1.72 -5.03 -3.56
C LEU A 45 2.52 -4.12 -2.60
N GLN A 46 2.68 -2.85 -2.96
CA GLN A 46 3.36 -1.88 -2.10
C GLN A 46 2.58 -1.64 -0.80
N SER A 47 1.23 -1.58 -0.87
CA SER A 47 0.34 -1.51 0.28
C SER A 47 0.52 -2.73 1.18
N LEU A 48 0.46 -3.93 0.60
CA LEU A 48 0.62 -5.18 1.35
C LEU A 48 1.95 -5.22 2.12
N LEU A 49 3.07 -4.90 1.45
CA LEU A 49 4.40 -4.95 2.04
C LEU A 49 4.60 -3.86 3.12
N ALA A 50 4.25 -2.61 2.81
CA ALA A 50 4.45 -1.49 3.73
C ALA A 50 3.60 -1.65 4.99
N TYR A 51 2.31 -1.93 4.85
CA TYR A 51 1.41 -2.07 6.00
C TYR A 51 1.58 -3.41 6.72
N GLY A 52 2.04 -4.46 6.04
CA GLY A 52 2.46 -5.70 6.70
C GLY A 52 3.62 -5.45 7.66
N ALA A 53 4.64 -4.70 7.24
CA ALA A 53 5.76 -4.33 8.10
C ALA A 53 5.34 -3.44 9.27
N LEU A 54 4.48 -2.44 9.01
CA LEU A 54 3.96 -1.54 10.05
C LEU A 54 3.09 -2.30 11.07
N MET A 55 2.28 -3.26 10.63
CA MET A 55 1.47 -4.13 11.49
C MET A 55 2.36 -4.96 12.41
N VAL A 56 3.40 -5.60 11.87
CA VAL A 56 4.39 -6.35 12.68
C VAL A 56 5.05 -5.43 13.70
N GLY A 57 5.50 -4.24 13.29
CA GLY A 57 6.09 -3.25 14.19
C GLY A 57 5.13 -2.83 15.31
N HIS A 58 3.84 -2.65 15.00
CA HIS A 58 2.84 -2.28 15.99
C HIS A 58 2.59 -3.39 17.02
N VAL A 59 2.53 -4.65 16.57
CA VAL A 59 2.43 -5.82 17.45
C VAL A 59 3.65 -5.91 18.37
N LEU A 60 4.86 -5.75 17.83
CA LEU A 60 6.10 -5.77 18.62
C LEU A 60 6.16 -4.64 19.64
N ALA A 61 5.67 -3.45 19.29
CA ALA A 61 5.57 -2.33 20.23
C ALA A 61 4.64 -2.67 21.41
N GLY A 62 3.54 -3.37 21.17
CA GLY A 62 2.61 -3.81 22.22
C GLY A 62 3.21 -4.77 23.26
N LEU A 63 4.35 -5.40 22.95
CA LEU A 63 5.07 -6.28 23.88
C LEU A 63 5.94 -5.52 24.90
N LEU A 64 6.14 -4.20 24.70
CA LEU A 64 7.02 -3.38 25.52
C LEU A 64 6.20 -2.56 26.52
N PRO A 65 6.24 -2.85 27.84
CA PRO A 65 5.31 -2.27 28.80
C PRO A 65 5.46 -0.75 29.01
N PHE A 66 6.69 -0.23 28.95
CA PHE A 66 6.95 1.19 29.24
C PHE A 66 7.07 2.05 27.98
N ILE A 67 7.80 1.57 26.97
CA ILE A 67 8.06 2.32 25.73
C ILE A 67 7.10 1.97 24.59
N GLY A 68 6.34 0.87 24.72
CA GLY A 68 5.42 0.38 23.70
C GLY A 68 4.37 1.39 23.25
N PRO A 69 3.66 2.08 24.17
CA PRO A 69 2.68 3.08 23.78
C PRO A 69 3.26 4.22 22.94
N LEU A 70 4.46 4.69 23.26
CA LEU A 70 5.16 5.72 22.49
C LEU A 70 5.53 5.21 21.09
N LEU A 71 6.10 4.00 20.99
CA LEU A 71 6.42 3.39 19.70
C LEU A 71 5.18 3.15 18.85
N ALA A 72 4.09 2.67 19.45
CA ALA A 72 2.81 2.44 18.78
C ALA A 72 2.24 3.74 18.22
N ALA A 73 2.30 4.84 18.98
CA ALA A 73 1.87 6.17 18.53
C ALA A 73 2.72 6.70 17.36
N LEU A 74 4.05 6.53 17.42
CA LEU A 74 4.95 6.91 16.33
C LEU A 74 4.68 6.07 15.07
N ILE A 75 4.50 4.76 15.21
CA ILE A 75 4.16 3.87 14.09
C ILE A 75 2.82 4.27 13.48
N PHE A 76 1.82 4.60 14.30
CA PHE A 76 0.53 5.08 13.82
C PHE A 76 0.66 6.37 13.00
N LEU A 77 1.40 7.36 13.51
CA LEU A 77 1.61 8.63 12.81
C LEU A 77 2.38 8.43 11.49
N CYS A 78 3.43 7.60 11.50
CA CYS A 78 4.16 7.21 10.29
C CYS A 78 3.25 6.50 9.28
N SER A 79 2.41 5.57 9.75
CA SER A 79 1.44 4.85 8.92
C SER A 79 0.44 5.80 8.26
N PHE A 80 -0.08 6.76 9.02
CA PHE A 80 -0.98 7.78 8.49
C PHE A 80 -0.29 8.71 7.46
N GLY A 81 0.96 9.10 7.70
CA GLY A 81 1.75 9.85 6.72
C GLY A 81 1.98 9.09 5.42
N ILE A 82 2.34 7.80 5.51
CA ILE A 82 2.49 6.91 4.36
C ILE A 82 1.14 6.77 3.63
N TRP A 83 0.04 6.64 4.35
CA TRP A 83 -1.30 6.55 3.78
C TRP A 83 -1.66 7.75 2.92
N LEU A 84 -1.47 8.96 3.45
CA LEU A 84 -1.73 10.21 2.74
C LEU A 84 -0.85 10.30 1.48
N LEU A 85 0.45 10.05 1.63
CA LEU A 85 1.42 10.12 0.55
C LEU A 85 1.07 9.14 -0.58
N MET A 86 0.79 7.88 -0.24
CA MET A 86 0.49 6.84 -1.23
C MET A 86 -0.83 7.09 -1.94
N THR A 87 -1.88 7.42 -1.19
CA THR A 87 -3.20 7.73 -1.76
C THR A 87 -3.11 8.92 -2.71
N TYR A 88 -2.42 9.99 -2.30
CA TYR A 88 -2.19 11.17 -3.12
C TYR A 88 -1.45 10.85 -4.43
N HIS A 89 -0.35 10.10 -4.37
CA HIS A 89 0.40 9.74 -5.56
C HIS A 89 -0.39 8.79 -6.47
N ALA A 90 -1.12 7.82 -5.90
CA ALA A 90 -1.97 6.91 -6.66
C ALA A 90 -3.08 7.67 -7.43
N LEU A 91 -3.76 8.62 -6.78
CA LEU A 91 -4.80 9.45 -7.39
C LEU A 91 -4.27 10.33 -8.54
N ARG A 92 -3.00 10.75 -8.48
CA ARG A 92 -2.35 11.47 -9.59
C ARG A 92 -1.81 10.56 -10.70
N GLY A 93 -1.94 9.24 -10.56
CA GLY A 93 -1.38 8.26 -11.50
C GLY A 93 0.14 8.12 -11.41
N ASN A 94 0.75 8.51 -10.29
CA ASN A 94 2.19 8.45 -10.09
C ASN A 94 2.61 7.11 -9.48
N TRP A 95 3.61 6.47 -10.08
CA TRP A 95 4.28 5.27 -9.57
C TRP A 95 5.25 5.61 -8.45
N TYR A 96 4.77 6.26 -7.39
CA TYR A 96 5.61 6.62 -6.27
C TYR A 96 6.07 5.37 -5.52
N LYS A 97 7.39 5.19 -5.42
CA LYS A 97 8.02 4.03 -4.79
C LYS A 97 8.40 4.38 -3.36
N LEU A 98 7.82 3.66 -2.40
CA LEU A 98 8.35 3.67 -1.03
C LEU A 98 9.70 2.96 -1.01
N PRO A 99 10.66 3.43 -0.20
CA PRO A 99 11.91 2.72 0.02
C PRO A 99 11.64 1.27 0.42
N TRP A 100 12.42 0.32 -0.13
CA TRP A 100 12.27 -1.13 0.08
C TRP A 100 10.96 -1.72 -0.47
N ALA A 101 9.78 -1.27 -0.02
CA ALA A 101 8.48 -1.82 -0.41
C ALA A 101 8.22 -1.62 -1.91
N GLY A 102 8.43 -0.41 -2.43
CA GLY A 102 8.24 -0.09 -3.84
C GLY A 102 9.22 -0.82 -4.76
N ASP A 103 10.48 -0.97 -4.34
CA ASP A 103 11.47 -1.72 -5.10
C ASP A 103 11.15 -3.21 -5.17
N ILE A 104 10.67 -3.79 -4.06
CA ILE A 104 10.17 -5.18 -4.06
C ILE A 104 8.95 -5.30 -4.96
N SER A 105 8.00 -4.36 -4.87
CA SER A 105 6.80 -4.38 -5.69
C SER A 105 7.12 -4.32 -7.17
N GLU A 106 8.02 -3.44 -7.58
CA GLU A 106 8.46 -3.34 -8.97
C GLU A 106 9.19 -4.62 -9.42
N ARG A 107 10.07 -5.19 -8.59
CA ARG A 107 10.77 -6.44 -8.90
C ARG A 107 9.80 -7.61 -9.10
N GLN A 108 8.80 -7.75 -8.24
CA GLN A 108 7.79 -8.80 -8.40
C GLN A 108 6.95 -8.57 -9.65
N LEU A 109 6.55 -7.32 -9.91
CA LEU A 109 5.76 -7.01 -11.09
C LEU A 109 6.50 -7.31 -12.39
N ARG A 110 7.83 -7.15 -12.44
CA ARG A 110 8.65 -7.56 -13.60
C ARG A 110 8.64 -9.07 -13.86
N ARG A 111 8.30 -9.90 -12.87
CA ARG A 111 8.22 -11.36 -12.99
C ARG A 111 6.80 -11.85 -13.36
N LEU A 112 5.82 -10.95 -13.30
CA LEU A 112 4.42 -11.16 -13.73
C LEU A 112 4.23 -10.59 -15.13
#